data_AF-A0A5M6CCN4-F1
#
_entry.id   AF-A0A5M6CCN4-F1
#
_cell.length_a   1.000
_cell.length_b   1.000
_cell.length_c   1.000
_cell.angle_alpha   90.00
_cell.angle_beta   90.00
_cell.angle_gamma   90.00
#
_symmetry.space_group_name_H-M   'P 1'
#
loop_
_entity.id
_entity.type
_entity.pdbx_description
1 polymer ?
#
loop_
_entity_poly.entity_id
_entity_poly.type
_entity_poly.pdbx_seq_one_letter_code
_entity_poly.pdbx_strand_id
1 'polypeptide(L)'
;MKLINHHTCYSGGAEGADSYFEFFAEKFNVSVVAYSYKTKHHKSENKHELTDDEFKEGVENVMKANEVLKRSKINQYLKFLSRNWFQVKSADEIYAVSSLKKVNKRLQVKGGTAWAVQMAINTNKKVFVYNQDVAQWFYWDFSQQNFIELKYQPKITSHHFAGIGTRNINIFGINAIEELFKNTFE
;
A
#
# COMPACT_ATOMS: atom_id res chain seq x y z
N MET A 1 16.54 17.42 21.00
CA MET A 1 16.67 16.02 20.56
C MET A 1 15.34 15.67 19.90
N LYS A 2 15.27 15.53 18.57
CA LYS A 2 14.03 15.08 17.92
C LYS A 2 13.77 13.65 18.38
N LEU A 3 12.59 13.34 18.94
CA LEU A 3 12.22 11.96 19.26
C LEU A 3 12.32 11.15 17.96
N ILE A 4 13.10 10.08 18.00
CA ILE A 4 13.12 9.10 16.91
C ILE A 4 11.80 8.33 17.03
N ASN A 5 10.96 8.43 16.02
CA ASN A 5 9.75 7.63 15.94
C ASN A 5 10.16 6.21 15.54
N HIS A 6 9.88 5.20 16.39
CA HIS A 6 10.25 3.80 16.15
C HIS A 6 9.42 3.11 15.05
N HIS A 7 8.75 3.88 14.20
CA HIS A 7 7.92 3.37 13.11
C HIS A 7 8.68 3.41 11.78
N THR A 8 8.35 2.46 10.89
CA THR A 8 8.84 2.40 9.51
C THR A 8 7.67 2.28 8.54
N CYS A 9 7.64 3.19 7.56
CA CYS A 9 6.72 3.21 6.43
C CYS A 9 7.37 2.52 5.22
N TYR A 10 6.82 1.38 4.80
CA TYR A 10 7.22 0.68 3.58
C TYR A 10 6.38 1.16 2.39
N SER A 11 7.03 1.55 1.30
CA SER A 11 6.37 2.05 0.10
C SER A 11 7.03 1.55 -1.19
N GLY A 12 6.51 1.92 -2.36
CA GLY A 12 7.04 1.57 -3.67
C GLY A 12 7.76 2.70 -4.41
N GLY A 13 7.82 3.90 -3.81
CA GLY A 13 8.48 5.07 -4.41
C GLY A 13 7.91 5.53 -5.73
N ALA A 14 6.64 5.19 -5.99
CA ALA A 14 5.93 5.64 -7.18
C ALA A 14 5.40 7.07 -7.00
N GLU A 15 5.27 7.79 -8.10
CA GLU A 15 4.51 9.05 -8.12
C GLU A 15 3.05 8.81 -7.69
N GLY A 16 2.49 9.73 -6.92
CA GLY A 16 1.14 9.65 -6.39
C GLY A 16 1.13 9.26 -4.91
N ALA A 17 0.25 8.35 -4.52
CA ALA A 17 0.03 8.00 -3.11
C ALA A 17 1.31 7.63 -2.36
N ASP A 18 2.14 6.75 -2.94
CA ASP A 18 3.42 6.32 -2.37
C ASP A 18 4.29 7.54 -1.98
N SER A 19 4.50 8.50 -2.90
CA SER A 19 5.27 9.71 -2.62
C SER A 19 4.70 10.60 -1.49
N TYR A 20 3.37 10.63 -1.32
CA TYR A 20 2.75 11.35 -0.20
C TYR A 20 2.89 10.60 1.12
N PHE A 21 2.81 9.27 1.13
CA PHE A 21 3.11 8.47 2.31
C PHE A 21 4.56 8.68 2.76
N GLU A 22 5.53 8.71 1.83
CA GLU A 22 6.93 9.01 2.15
C GLU A 22 7.10 10.42 2.72
N PHE A 23 6.52 11.43 2.05
CA PHE A 23 6.60 12.82 2.49
C PHE A 23 6.07 13.01 3.92
N PHE A 24 4.89 12.46 4.23
CA PHE A 24 4.33 12.58 5.57
C PHE A 24 5.10 11.73 6.58
N ALA A 25 5.58 10.55 6.22
CA ALA A 25 6.45 9.77 7.11
C ALA A 25 7.69 10.59 7.54
N GLU A 26 8.39 11.21 6.60
CA GLU A 26 9.55 12.07 6.91
C GLU A 26 9.16 13.28 7.77
N LYS A 27 8.05 13.95 7.45
CA LYS A 27 7.53 15.09 8.22
C LYS A 27 7.29 14.73 9.69
N PHE A 28 6.82 13.51 9.96
CA PHE A 28 6.55 13.00 11.31
C PHE A 28 7.71 12.17 11.90
N ASN A 29 8.92 12.26 11.32
CA ASN A 29 10.14 11.56 11.73
C ASN A 29 9.99 10.01 11.76
N VAL A 30 9.11 9.45 10.93
CA VAL A 30 8.96 8.01 10.67
C VAL A 30 9.99 7.59 9.61
N SER A 31 10.63 6.44 9.81
CA SER A 31 11.60 5.90 8.83
C SER A 31 10.89 5.44 7.56
N VAL A 32 11.56 5.51 6.41
CA VAL A 32 10.97 5.14 5.11
C VAL A 32 11.84 4.13 4.40
N VAL A 33 11.22 3.14 3.77
CA VAL A 33 11.86 2.20 2.83
C VAL A 33 11.01 2.08 1.57
N ALA A 34 11.54 2.53 0.43
CA ALA A 34 10.85 2.53 -0.85
C ALA A 34 11.39 1.43 -1.78
N TYR A 35 10.64 0.34 -1.94
CA TYR A 35 11.10 -0.84 -2.69
C TYR A 35 11.08 -0.65 -4.21
N SER A 36 12.20 -0.97 -4.85
CA SER A 36 12.41 -0.91 -6.29
C SER A 36 12.87 -2.24 -6.85
N TYR A 37 12.62 -2.46 -8.16
CA TYR A 37 13.32 -3.48 -8.91
C TYR A 37 13.67 -3.00 -10.33
N LYS A 38 14.97 -2.88 -10.60
CA LYS A 38 15.64 -2.61 -11.89
C LYS A 38 14.85 -1.67 -12.79
N THR A 39 14.55 -0.47 -12.28
CA THR A 39 13.88 0.59 -13.03
C THR A 39 14.58 1.93 -12.87
N LYS A 40 14.65 2.68 -13.97
CA LYS A 40 15.14 4.05 -14.00
C LYS A 40 14.11 5.09 -13.55
N HIS A 41 12.86 4.67 -13.34
CA HIS A 41 11.76 5.58 -13.02
C HIS A 41 11.59 5.85 -11.52
N HIS A 42 12.27 5.09 -10.66
CA HIS A 42 12.21 5.28 -9.22
C HIS A 42 13.13 6.43 -8.82
N LYS A 43 12.57 7.47 -8.19
CA LYS A 43 13.27 8.70 -7.82
C LYS A 43 13.30 9.00 -6.32
N SER A 44 12.66 8.19 -5.49
CA SER A 44 12.71 8.40 -4.03
C SER A 44 14.13 8.20 -3.51
N GLU A 45 14.54 9.05 -2.56
CA GLU A 45 15.83 8.99 -1.87
C GLU A 45 15.88 7.80 -0.87
N ASN A 46 14.71 7.28 -0.47
CA ASN A 46 14.56 6.14 0.44
C ASN A 46 14.61 4.79 -0.30
N LYS A 47 15.15 4.77 -1.52
CA LYS A 47 15.11 3.62 -2.42
C LYS A 47 15.87 2.41 -1.84
N HIS A 48 15.19 1.28 -1.81
CA HIS A 48 15.76 -0.04 -1.56
C HIS A 48 15.61 -0.90 -2.81
N GLU A 49 16.73 -1.23 -3.47
CA GLU A 49 16.73 -2.05 -4.68
C GLU A 49 16.73 -3.54 -4.33
N LEU A 50 15.71 -4.26 -4.80
CA LEU A 50 15.60 -5.70 -4.61
C LEU A 50 16.66 -6.46 -5.41
N THR A 51 17.14 -7.55 -4.83
CA THR A 51 17.95 -8.57 -5.50
C THR A 51 17.10 -9.38 -6.50
N ASP A 52 17.78 -10.16 -7.35
CA ASP A 52 17.09 -11.02 -8.32
C ASP A 52 16.32 -12.18 -7.67
N ASP A 53 16.76 -12.65 -6.50
CA ASP A 53 16.06 -13.71 -5.75
C ASP A 53 14.84 -13.15 -5.02
N GLU A 54 14.96 -11.96 -4.42
CA GLU A 54 13.81 -11.24 -3.88
C GLU A 54 12.78 -10.94 -4.97
N PHE A 55 13.23 -10.51 -6.15
CA PHE A 55 12.32 -10.32 -7.27
C PHE A 55 11.57 -11.61 -7.64
N LYS A 56 12.23 -12.77 -7.69
CA LYS A 56 11.57 -14.06 -7.94
C LYS A 56 10.53 -14.38 -6.86
N GLU A 57 10.85 -14.17 -5.58
CA GLU A 57 9.90 -14.32 -4.47
C GLU A 57 8.67 -13.41 -4.65
N GLY A 58 8.91 -12.17 -5.08
CA GLY A 58 7.83 -11.23 -5.40
C GLY A 58 6.95 -11.72 -6.55
N VAL A 59 7.54 -12.29 -7.62
CA VAL A 59 6.80 -12.87 -8.73
C VAL A 59 5.90 -14.01 -8.25
N GLU A 60 6.39 -14.91 -7.41
CA GLU A 60 5.60 -16.02 -6.86
C GLU A 60 4.34 -15.51 -6.12
N ASN A 61 4.48 -14.48 -5.29
CA ASN A 61 3.35 -13.90 -4.56
C ASN A 61 2.39 -13.13 -5.47
N VAL A 62 2.90 -12.51 -6.54
CA VAL A 62 2.04 -11.93 -7.60
C VAL A 62 1.21 -13.02 -8.28
N MET A 63 1.78 -14.20 -8.57
CA MET A 63 1.05 -15.30 -9.19
C MET A 63 -0.05 -15.83 -8.26
N LYS A 64 0.24 -16.01 -6.97
CA LYS A 64 -0.76 -16.39 -5.94
C LYS A 64 -1.88 -15.35 -5.83
N ALA A 65 -1.55 -14.06 -5.84
CA ALA A 65 -2.56 -13.00 -5.86
C ALA A 65 -3.42 -13.04 -7.14
N ASN A 66 -2.83 -13.42 -8.27
CA ASN A 66 -3.57 -13.51 -9.53
C ASN A 66 -4.58 -14.67 -9.57
N GLU A 67 -4.42 -15.69 -8.73
CA GLU A 67 -5.43 -16.75 -8.59
C GLU A 67 -6.77 -16.19 -8.13
N VAL A 68 -6.78 -15.07 -7.40
CA VAL A 68 -7.98 -14.34 -6.98
C VAL A 68 -8.32 -13.21 -7.94
N LEU A 69 -7.32 -12.41 -8.35
CA LEU A 69 -7.56 -11.22 -9.19
C LEU A 69 -7.95 -11.56 -10.63
N LYS A 70 -7.55 -12.74 -11.14
CA LYS A 70 -7.83 -13.24 -12.50
C LYS A 70 -7.53 -12.22 -13.61
N ARG A 71 -6.40 -11.50 -13.50
CA ARG A 71 -5.97 -10.50 -14.48
C ARG A 71 -5.01 -11.10 -15.52
N SER A 72 -5.12 -10.63 -16.76
CA SER A 72 -4.25 -11.03 -17.88
C SER A 72 -3.16 -9.99 -18.14
N LYS A 73 -2.20 -10.33 -19.03
CA LYS A 73 -1.09 -9.45 -19.47
C LYS A 73 -0.22 -8.92 -18.33
N ILE A 74 0.01 -9.73 -17.30
CA ILE A 74 0.75 -9.34 -16.10
C ILE A 74 2.26 -9.23 -16.33
N ASN A 75 2.80 -9.96 -17.31
CA ASN A 75 4.24 -10.10 -17.54
C ASN A 75 4.95 -8.75 -17.73
N GLN A 76 4.35 -7.82 -18.46
CA GLN A 76 4.91 -6.48 -18.69
C GLN A 76 4.96 -5.62 -17.41
N TYR A 77 4.20 -5.99 -16.39
CA TYR A 77 4.11 -5.28 -15.11
C TYR A 77 4.83 -5.98 -13.96
N LEU A 78 5.38 -7.19 -14.16
CA LEU A 78 5.96 -7.98 -13.07
C LEU A 78 7.02 -7.23 -12.27
N LYS A 79 7.85 -6.41 -12.92
CA LYS A 79 8.81 -5.55 -12.20
C LYS A 79 8.11 -4.67 -11.17
N PHE A 80 6.96 -4.09 -11.50
CA PHE A 80 6.17 -3.21 -10.63
C PHE A 80 5.35 -3.97 -9.60
N LEU A 81 4.77 -5.11 -10.00
CA LEU A 81 3.94 -5.90 -9.09
C LEU A 81 4.78 -6.64 -8.04
N SER A 82 5.96 -7.14 -8.43
CA SER A 82 6.78 -7.97 -7.54
C SER A 82 7.42 -7.16 -6.41
N ARG A 83 7.77 -5.89 -6.62
CA ARG A 83 8.25 -5.04 -5.51
C ARG A 83 7.19 -4.79 -4.44
N ASN A 84 5.91 -4.84 -4.82
CA ASN A 84 4.80 -4.60 -3.89
C ASN A 84 4.71 -5.71 -2.85
N TRP A 85 5.22 -6.90 -3.17
CA TRP A 85 5.33 -7.97 -2.19
C TRP A 85 6.20 -7.56 -1.01
N PHE A 86 7.32 -6.87 -1.22
CA PHE A 86 8.21 -6.48 -0.12
C PHE A 86 7.64 -5.35 0.75
N GLN A 87 6.77 -4.51 0.19
CA GLN A 87 5.97 -3.57 0.98
C GLN A 87 5.04 -4.34 1.94
N VAL A 88 4.36 -5.36 1.42
CA VAL A 88 3.40 -6.19 2.19
C VAL A 88 4.10 -7.11 3.19
N LYS A 89 5.18 -7.76 2.78
CA LYS A 89 5.95 -8.72 3.59
C LYS A 89 6.52 -8.05 4.83
N SER A 90 7.00 -6.82 4.67
CA SER A 90 7.69 -6.07 5.73
C SER A 90 6.76 -5.31 6.67
N ALA A 91 5.46 -5.27 6.38
CA ALA A 91 4.46 -4.54 7.15
C ALA A 91 3.43 -5.46 7.81
N ASP A 92 2.85 -5.02 8.91
CA ASP A 92 1.71 -5.69 9.57
C ASP A 92 0.37 -5.04 9.22
N GLU A 93 0.40 -3.75 8.94
CA GLU A 93 -0.75 -2.94 8.57
C GLU A 93 -0.53 -2.27 7.21
N ILE A 94 -1.50 -2.39 6.32
CA ILE A 94 -1.44 -1.85 4.97
C ILE A 94 -2.47 -0.73 4.84
N TYR A 95 -2.00 0.47 4.51
CA TYR A 95 -2.83 1.64 4.23
C TYR A 95 -2.73 1.96 2.75
N ALA A 96 -3.84 1.76 2.03
CA ALA A 96 -3.91 1.96 0.59
C ALA A 96 -4.80 3.14 0.24
N VAL A 97 -4.35 4.02 -0.66
CA VAL A 97 -5.23 5.01 -1.31
C VAL A 97 -5.56 4.55 -2.71
N SER A 98 -6.85 4.37 -3.01
CA SER A 98 -7.30 3.92 -4.33
C SER A 98 -8.77 4.25 -4.58
N SER A 99 -9.34 3.67 -5.63
CA SER A 99 -10.77 3.65 -5.89
C SER A 99 -11.30 2.22 -5.68
N LEU A 100 -12.49 2.08 -5.07
CA LEU A 100 -13.16 0.79 -4.94
C LEU A 100 -14.27 0.66 -6.00
N LYS A 101 -14.37 -0.51 -6.63
CA LYS A 101 -15.47 -0.88 -7.53
C LYS A 101 -16.29 -2.03 -6.95
N LYS A 102 -17.59 -2.02 -7.18
CA LYS A 102 -18.47 -3.14 -6.83
C LYS A 102 -18.49 -4.17 -7.96
N VAL A 103 -18.16 -5.42 -7.66
CA VAL A 103 -18.18 -6.58 -8.57
C VAL A 103 -18.84 -7.74 -7.85
N ASN A 104 -19.92 -8.28 -8.40
CA ASN A 104 -20.65 -9.41 -7.79
C ASN A 104 -20.97 -9.19 -6.30
N LYS A 105 -21.48 -7.99 -5.97
CA LYS A 105 -21.78 -7.52 -4.60
C LYS A 105 -20.57 -7.31 -3.66
N ARG A 106 -19.34 -7.62 -4.09
CA ARG A 106 -18.10 -7.38 -3.34
C ARG A 106 -17.40 -6.11 -3.82
N LEU A 107 -16.72 -5.43 -2.92
CA LEU A 107 -15.85 -4.31 -3.24
C LEU A 107 -14.47 -4.84 -3.64
N GLN A 108 -13.88 -4.25 -4.68
CA GLN A 108 -12.55 -4.58 -5.17
C GLN A 108 -11.75 -3.31 -5.42
N VAL A 109 -10.48 -3.35 -5.08
CA VAL A 109 -9.52 -2.26 -5.35
C VAL A 109 -9.22 -2.18 -6.85
N LYS A 110 -9.13 -0.97 -7.40
CA LYS A 110 -8.78 -0.72 -8.81
C LYS A 110 -7.27 -0.63 -9.03
N GLY A 111 -6.86 -0.84 -10.29
CA GLY A 111 -5.49 -0.56 -10.74
C GLY A 111 -4.40 -1.43 -10.10
N GLY A 112 -3.15 -0.92 -10.13
CA GLY A 112 -1.96 -1.59 -9.61
C GLY A 112 -2.01 -1.88 -8.10
N THR A 113 -2.63 -0.98 -7.32
CA THR A 113 -2.78 -1.09 -5.87
C THR A 113 -3.47 -2.39 -5.43
N ALA A 114 -4.39 -2.90 -6.25
CA ALA A 114 -5.12 -4.14 -5.97
C ALA A 114 -4.21 -5.36 -5.81
N TRP A 115 -3.03 -5.36 -6.44
CA TRP A 115 -2.07 -6.47 -6.33
C TRP A 115 -1.46 -6.54 -4.94
N ALA A 116 -0.98 -5.41 -4.42
CA ALA A 116 -0.44 -5.31 -3.07
C ALA A 116 -1.51 -5.66 -2.03
N VAL A 117 -2.71 -5.09 -2.18
CA VAL A 117 -3.85 -5.38 -1.31
C VAL A 117 -4.22 -6.86 -1.32
N GLN A 118 -4.26 -7.51 -2.49
CA GLN A 118 -4.56 -8.94 -2.54
C GLN A 118 -3.46 -9.79 -1.90
N MET A 119 -2.18 -9.45 -2.10
CA MET A 119 -1.08 -10.15 -1.43
C MET A 119 -1.16 -9.99 0.10
N ALA A 120 -1.58 -8.82 0.58
CA ALA A 120 -1.80 -8.56 2.00
C ALA A 120 -2.96 -9.40 2.58
N ILE A 121 -4.08 -9.47 1.85
CA ILE A 121 -5.21 -10.33 2.21
C ILE A 121 -4.77 -11.81 2.24
N ASN A 122 -4.06 -12.27 1.21
CA ASN A 122 -3.57 -13.65 1.12
C ASN A 122 -2.63 -14.03 2.29
N THR A 123 -2.01 -13.04 2.93
CA THR A 123 -1.05 -13.22 4.02
C THR A 123 -1.56 -12.72 5.36
N ASN A 124 -2.89 -12.59 5.49
CA ASN A 124 -3.59 -12.23 6.72
C ASN A 124 -3.13 -10.92 7.38
N LYS A 125 -2.67 -9.96 6.58
CA LYS A 125 -2.33 -8.61 7.05
C LYS A 125 -3.59 -7.79 7.29
N LYS A 126 -3.52 -6.81 8.20
CA LYS A 126 -4.61 -5.82 8.32
C LYS A 126 -4.58 -4.89 7.11
N VAL A 127 -5.71 -4.71 6.45
CA VAL A 127 -5.78 -3.90 5.22
C VAL A 127 -6.84 -2.82 5.37
N PHE A 128 -6.41 -1.58 5.18
CA PHE A 128 -7.23 -0.39 5.12
C PHE A 128 -7.12 0.23 3.73
N VAL A 129 -8.26 0.58 3.13
CA VAL A 129 -8.31 1.23 1.82
C VAL A 129 -9.12 2.50 1.92
N TYR A 130 -8.50 3.64 1.65
CA TYR A 130 -9.21 4.89 1.44
C TYR A 130 -9.71 4.94 0.01
N ASN A 131 -11.03 4.98 -0.15
CA ASN A 131 -11.67 5.16 -1.44
C ASN A 131 -11.80 6.66 -1.74
N GLN A 132 -10.86 7.19 -2.52
CA GLN A 132 -10.79 8.62 -2.83
C GLN A 132 -11.96 9.14 -3.69
N ASP A 133 -12.74 8.24 -4.30
CA ASP A 133 -13.92 8.61 -5.11
C ASP A 133 -15.12 9.01 -4.22
N VAL A 134 -15.15 8.53 -2.98
CA VAL A 134 -16.23 8.79 -2.00
C VAL A 134 -15.69 9.32 -0.67
N ALA A 135 -14.40 9.65 -0.61
CA ALA A 135 -13.71 10.20 0.55
C ALA A 135 -13.92 9.41 1.86
N GLN A 136 -13.80 8.07 1.79
CA GLN A 136 -14.12 7.19 2.92
C GLN A 136 -13.12 6.05 3.09
N TRP A 137 -12.78 5.73 4.35
CA TRP A 137 -11.95 4.57 4.71
C TRP A 137 -12.78 3.29 4.79
N PHE A 138 -12.21 2.20 4.31
CA PHE A 138 -12.72 0.84 4.41
C PHE A 138 -11.65 -0.07 5.01
N TYR A 139 -12.05 -1.15 5.67
CA TYR A 139 -11.16 -2.22 6.12
C TYR A 139 -11.58 -3.55 5.50
N TRP A 140 -10.62 -4.45 5.29
CA TRP A 140 -10.92 -5.81 4.86
C TRP A 140 -11.40 -6.66 6.03
N ASP A 141 -12.64 -7.15 5.96
CA ASP A 141 -13.20 -8.10 6.91
C ASP A 141 -13.01 -9.53 6.38
N PHE A 142 -12.22 -10.33 7.08
CA PHE A 142 -11.93 -11.72 6.69
C PHE A 142 -13.15 -12.65 6.81
N SER A 143 -14.06 -12.37 7.75
CA SER A 143 -15.28 -13.17 7.94
C SER A 143 -16.29 -12.91 6.82
N GLN A 144 -16.43 -11.66 6.39
CA GLN A 144 -17.34 -11.25 5.33
C GLN A 144 -16.71 -11.39 3.93
N GLN A 145 -15.39 -11.59 3.86
CA GLN A 145 -14.61 -11.58 2.62
C GLN A 145 -14.90 -10.34 1.75
N ASN A 146 -14.97 -9.18 2.39
CA ASN A 146 -15.32 -7.93 1.74
C ASN A 146 -14.73 -6.72 2.46
N PHE A 147 -14.67 -5.59 1.76
CA PHE A 147 -14.38 -4.31 2.40
C PHE A 147 -15.63 -3.77 3.11
N ILE A 148 -15.45 -3.36 4.35
CA ILE A 148 -16.48 -2.78 5.21
C ILE A 148 -16.08 -1.35 5.53
N GLU A 149 -17.05 -0.44 5.49
CA GLU A 149 -16.84 0.97 5.79
C GLU A 149 -16.43 1.16 7.25
N LEU A 150 -15.38 1.96 7.48
CA LEU A 150 -14.95 2.34 8.81
C LEU A 150 -15.78 3.51 9.33
N LYS A 151 -16.34 3.36 10.54
CA LYS A 151 -17.07 4.45 11.22
C LYS A 151 -16.15 5.59 11.69
N TYR A 152 -14.89 5.27 11.96
CA TYR A 152 -13.88 6.21 12.44
C TYR A 152 -12.62 6.07 11.60
N GLN A 153 -11.86 7.15 11.47
CA GLN A 153 -10.59 7.11 10.76
C GLN A 153 -9.64 6.11 11.44
N PRO A 154 -8.88 5.32 10.67
CA PRO A 154 -7.90 4.43 11.25
C PRO A 154 -6.72 5.22 11.80
N LYS A 155 -5.96 4.59 12.69
CA LYS A 155 -4.64 5.03 13.16
C LYS A 155 -3.61 3.98 12.79
N ILE A 156 -2.35 4.39 12.63
CA ILE A 156 -1.22 3.45 12.52
C ILE A 156 -0.93 2.90 13.91
N THR A 157 -0.97 1.58 14.08
CA THR A 157 -0.74 0.94 15.39
C THR A 157 0.44 -0.02 15.38
N SER A 158 0.90 -0.48 14.21
CA SER A 158 2.14 -1.24 14.09
C SER A 158 3.35 -0.32 13.85
N HIS A 159 4.46 -0.66 14.50
CA HIS A 159 5.80 -0.14 14.18
C HIS A 159 6.18 -0.34 12.70
N HIS A 160 5.63 -1.36 12.05
CA HIS A 160 5.90 -1.70 10.66
C HIS A 160 4.60 -1.63 9.85
N PHE A 161 4.46 -0.60 9.03
CA PHE A 161 3.27 -0.40 8.20
C PHE A 161 3.65 -0.06 6.75
N ALA A 162 2.75 -0.33 5.81
CA ALA A 162 2.93 0.02 4.41
C ALA A 162 1.98 1.14 3.99
N GLY A 163 2.54 2.16 3.35
CA GLY A 163 1.82 3.26 2.71
C GLY A 163 1.90 3.12 1.20
N ILE A 164 0.77 2.79 0.57
CA ILE A 164 0.73 2.41 -0.86
C ILE A 164 -0.44 3.06 -1.58
N GLY A 165 -0.41 3.17 -2.90
CA GLY A 165 -1.64 3.52 -3.59
C GLY A 165 -1.57 3.83 -5.08
N THR A 166 -2.57 4.61 -5.50
CA THR A 166 -2.77 5.05 -6.87
C THR A 166 -1.74 6.12 -7.27
N ARG A 167 -1.36 6.10 -8.56
CA ARG A 167 -0.61 7.22 -9.16
C ARG A 167 -1.47 8.46 -9.35
N ASN A 168 -2.76 8.25 -9.64
CA ASN A 168 -3.74 9.31 -9.84
C ASN A 168 -4.41 9.64 -8.50
N ILE A 169 -3.61 10.14 -7.56
CA ILE A 169 -4.11 10.58 -6.26
C ILE A 169 -4.77 11.95 -6.40
N ASN A 170 -5.94 12.14 -5.76
CA ASN A 170 -6.63 13.42 -5.69
C ASN A 170 -6.43 14.09 -4.32
N ILE A 171 -6.95 15.31 -4.15
CA ILE A 171 -6.81 16.06 -2.90
C ILE A 171 -7.39 15.32 -1.68
N PHE A 172 -8.49 14.57 -1.85
CA PHE A 172 -9.08 13.79 -0.77
C PHE A 172 -8.16 12.65 -0.34
N GLY A 173 -7.47 12.00 -1.27
CA GLY A 173 -6.46 10.99 -0.98
C GLY A 173 -5.26 11.56 -0.23
N ILE A 174 -4.78 12.74 -0.65
CA ILE A 174 -3.65 13.43 0.03
C ILE A 174 -4.04 13.78 1.47
N ASN A 175 -5.21 14.40 1.65
CA ASN A 175 -5.72 14.76 2.97
C ASN A 175 -5.91 13.52 3.86
N ALA A 176 -6.37 12.40 3.31
CA ALA A 176 -6.52 11.17 4.09
C ALA A 176 -5.18 10.60 4.58
N ILE A 177 -4.11 10.73 3.79
CA ILE A 177 -2.76 10.36 4.23
C ILE A 177 -2.32 11.32 5.33
N GLU A 178 -2.44 12.63 5.12
CA GLU A 178 -2.05 13.63 6.13
C GLU A 178 -2.74 13.39 7.48
N GLU A 179 -4.07 13.21 7.47
CA GLU A 179 -4.87 13.00 8.67
C GLU A 179 -4.54 11.67 9.36
N LEU A 180 -4.22 10.62 8.59
CA LEU A 180 -3.73 9.35 9.15
C LEU A 180 -2.42 9.54 9.95
N PHE A 181 -1.49 10.36 9.46
CA PHE A 181 -0.26 10.64 10.19
C PHE A 181 -0.50 11.55 11.39
N LYS A 182 -1.25 12.65 11.23
CA LYS A 182 -1.60 13.57 12.33
C LYS A 182 -2.28 12.83 13.47
N ASN A 183 -3.33 12.07 13.18
CA ASN A 183 -4.12 11.40 14.21
C ASN A 183 -3.34 10.30 14.97
N THR A 184 -2.18 9.89 14.46
CA THR A 184 -1.30 8.87 15.04
C THR A 184 -0.15 9.50 15.81
N PHE A 185 0.51 10.52 15.26
CA PHE A 185 1.82 11.00 15.73
C PHE A 185 1.83 12.44 16.26
N GLU A 186 0.70 13.15 16.17
CA GLU A 186 0.46 14.44 16.82
C GLU A 186 -0.33 14.25 18.11
#